data_AF-A0A920G0H2-F1
#
_entry.id   AF-A0A920G0H2-F1
#
_cell.length_a   1.000
_cell.length_b   1.000
_cell.length_c   1.000
_cell.angle_alpha   90.00
_cell.angle_beta   90.00
_cell.angle_gamma   90.00
#
_symmetry.space_group_name_H-M   'P 1'
#
loop_
_entity.id
_entity.type
_entity.pdbx_description
1 polymer ?
#
loop_
_entity_poly.entity_id
_entity_poly.type
_entity_poly.pdbx_seq_one_letter_code
_entity_poly.pdbx_strand_id
1 'polypeptide(L)'
;MKKHHLGFTLFAAWLCSLPLAADDGVFDQYRDLMGDDNPAVFVIDEGEELWFTPQGPESATLEACDLGLGPGVTAGAYVRFPRYFADTDAVMDLESRLVHCMTTIQGRDLEAVTAKPYSLRGDFGTEMEALVTWLAAESEGATIAPEQTHAAERAMYTLGEEIFFYRAGPHDFSCATCHEQLGHAYSLAGTA
;
A
#
# COMPACT_ATOMS: atom_id res chain seq x y z
N MET A 1 -43.12 -72.36 18.02
CA MET A 1 -44.02 -71.90 16.95
C MET A 1 -43.29 -70.84 16.14
N LYS A 2 -43.17 -71.06 14.83
CA LYS A 2 -42.55 -70.18 13.83
C LYS A 2 -43.21 -68.79 13.81
N LYS A 3 -42.41 -67.72 13.70
CA LYS A 3 -42.65 -66.60 12.77
C LYS A 3 -41.30 -66.03 12.30
N HIS A 4 -41.12 -66.03 10.99
CA HIS A 4 -40.05 -65.38 10.25
C HIS A 4 -40.42 -63.92 9.91
N HIS A 5 -39.43 -63.20 9.38
CA HIS A 5 -39.47 -61.91 8.67
C HIS A 5 -39.33 -60.70 9.61
N LEU A 6 -38.53 -59.67 9.32
CA LEU A 6 -38.17 -59.11 8.03
C LEU A 6 -36.90 -58.25 8.20
N GLY A 7 -35.96 -58.34 7.27
CA GLY A 7 -34.79 -57.47 7.24
C GLY A 7 -35.17 -56.04 6.89
N PHE A 8 -34.42 -55.09 7.45
CA PHE A 8 -34.36 -53.72 6.94
C PHE A 8 -32.92 -53.23 7.06
N THR A 9 -32.16 -53.46 6.00
CA THR A 9 -30.98 -52.69 5.65
C THR A 9 -31.43 -51.27 5.31
N LEU A 10 -30.92 -50.25 5.99
CA LEU A 10 -30.95 -48.89 5.46
C LEU A 10 -29.69 -48.11 5.87
N PHE A 11 -28.79 -48.05 4.89
CA PHE A 11 -27.91 -46.94 4.49
C PHE A 11 -27.52 -45.93 5.57
N ALA A 12 -26.25 -45.99 5.97
CA ALA A 12 -25.55 -44.86 6.55
C ALA A 12 -25.49 -43.72 5.52
N ALA A 13 -26.27 -42.66 5.76
CA ALA A 13 -26.11 -41.39 5.05
C ALA A 13 -24.85 -40.69 5.58
N TRP A 14 -23.72 -41.00 4.96
CA TRP A 14 -22.49 -40.20 5.10
C TRP A 14 -22.73 -38.91 4.33
N LEU A 15 -23.28 -37.89 5.01
CA LEU A 15 -23.27 -36.52 4.52
C LEU A 15 -21.81 -36.09 4.43
N CYS A 16 -21.28 -36.15 3.21
CA CYS A 16 -20.04 -35.51 2.84
C CYS A 16 -20.28 -33.99 2.93
N SER A 17 -20.00 -33.42 4.10
CA SER A 17 -19.76 -31.99 4.24
C SER A 17 -18.45 -31.69 3.52
N LEU A 18 -18.52 -31.47 2.21
CA LEU A 18 -17.43 -30.84 1.46
C LEU A 18 -17.28 -29.43 2.02
N PRO A 19 -16.14 -29.07 2.64
CA PRO A 19 -15.84 -27.67 2.81
C PRO A 19 -15.70 -27.10 1.41
N LEU A 20 -16.49 -26.07 1.09
CA LEU A 20 -16.23 -25.21 -0.05
C LEU A 20 -14.90 -24.53 0.28
N ALA A 21 -13.80 -25.11 -0.18
CA ALA A 21 -12.50 -24.46 -0.11
C ALA A 21 -12.64 -23.12 -0.83
N ALA A 22 -12.38 -22.03 -0.10
CA ALA A 22 -12.20 -20.73 -0.69
C ALA A 22 -11.10 -20.85 -1.74
N ASP A 23 -11.31 -20.19 -2.88
CA ASP A 23 -10.39 -20.17 -4.03
C ASP A 23 -9.18 -19.29 -3.69
N ASP A 24 -8.36 -19.77 -2.75
CA ASP A 24 -7.17 -19.08 -2.27
C ASP A 24 -6.02 -19.17 -3.30
N GLY A 25 -6.18 -19.95 -4.37
CA GLY A 25 -5.12 -20.30 -5.32
C GLY A 25 -5.20 -19.65 -6.70
N VAL A 26 -6.31 -18.98 -7.05
CA VAL A 26 -6.43 -18.32 -8.37
C VAL A 26 -5.37 -17.22 -8.52
N PHE A 27 -5.13 -16.42 -7.48
CA PHE A 27 -4.14 -15.35 -7.52
C PHE A 27 -2.70 -15.87 -7.47
N ASP A 28 -2.45 -16.96 -6.75
CA ASP A 28 -1.14 -17.63 -6.76
C ASP A 28 -0.82 -18.17 -8.15
N GLN A 29 -1.80 -18.78 -8.82
CA GLN A 29 -1.65 -19.23 -10.20
C GLN A 29 -1.42 -18.05 -11.17
N TYR A 30 -2.08 -16.90 -10.97
CA TYR A 30 -1.79 -15.70 -11.76
C TYR A 30 -0.39 -15.12 -11.49
N ARG A 31 0.10 -15.16 -10.25
CA ARG A 31 1.46 -14.73 -9.88
C ARG A 31 2.52 -15.64 -10.50
N ASP A 32 2.32 -16.96 -10.42
CA ASP A 32 3.19 -17.96 -11.04
C ASP A 32 3.23 -17.81 -12.57
N LEU A 33 2.10 -17.46 -13.19
CA LEU A 33 2.01 -17.19 -14.63
C LEU A 33 2.72 -15.91 -15.08
N MET A 34 2.83 -14.91 -14.20
CA MET A 34 3.60 -13.68 -14.45
C MET A 34 5.11 -13.89 -14.25
N GLY A 35 5.52 -14.96 -13.56
CA GLY A 35 6.92 -15.30 -13.32
C GLY A 35 7.68 -14.23 -12.52
N ASP A 36 9.01 -14.21 -12.65
CA ASP A 36 9.90 -13.18 -12.07
C ASP A 36 9.91 -11.87 -12.90
N ASP A 37 9.16 -11.79 -14.00
CA ASP A 37 9.17 -10.66 -14.93
C ASP A 37 8.24 -9.52 -14.47
N ASN A 38 8.55 -8.91 -13.32
CA ASN A 38 7.88 -7.70 -12.87
C ASN A 38 8.45 -6.47 -13.62
N PRO A 39 7.67 -5.78 -14.47
CA PRO A 39 8.15 -4.60 -15.19
C PRO A 39 8.57 -3.45 -14.27
N ALA A 40 8.17 -3.47 -12.99
CA ALA A 40 8.59 -2.47 -12.00
C ALA A 40 10.10 -2.48 -11.71
N VAL A 41 10.84 -3.54 -12.04
CA VAL A 41 12.30 -3.59 -11.82
C VAL A 41 13.00 -2.43 -12.51
N PHE A 42 12.58 -2.06 -13.73
CA PHE A 42 13.15 -0.90 -14.43
C PHE A 42 12.90 0.43 -13.70
N VAL A 43 11.74 0.54 -13.03
CA VAL A 43 11.35 1.72 -12.26
C VAL A 43 12.10 1.77 -10.92
N ILE A 44 12.41 0.61 -10.34
CA ILE A 44 13.27 0.47 -9.16
C ILE A 44 14.70 0.96 -9.49
N ASP A 45 15.28 0.49 -10.60
CA ASP A 45 16.63 0.88 -11.03
C ASP A 45 16.70 2.40 -11.31
N GLU A 46 15.69 2.96 -11.97
CA GLU A 46 15.59 4.41 -12.19
C GLU A 46 15.51 5.19 -10.87
N GLY A 47 14.73 4.69 -9.90
CA GLY A 47 14.62 5.30 -8.57
C GLY A 47 15.95 5.30 -7.81
N GLU A 48 16.70 4.20 -7.89
CA GLU A 48 18.05 4.11 -7.31
C GLU A 48 18.98 5.15 -7.94
N GLU A 49 19.01 5.21 -9.28
CA GLU A 49 19.85 6.18 -10.00
C GLU A 49 19.50 7.62 -9.60
N LEU A 50 18.21 7.95 -9.51
CA LEU A 50 17.74 9.28 -9.10
C LEU A 50 18.17 9.65 -7.68
N TRP A 51 18.18 8.70 -6.74
CA TRP A 51 18.60 8.96 -5.36
C TRP A 51 20.06 9.40 -5.26
N PHE A 52 20.94 8.75 -6.04
CA PHE A 52 22.38 9.01 -6.05
C PHE A 52 22.82 10.06 -7.07
N THR A 53 21.91 10.57 -7.89
CA THR A 53 22.23 11.60 -8.90
C THR A 53 22.22 13.00 -8.28
N PRO A 54 23.30 13.79 -8.42
CA PRO A 54 23.31 15.18 -8.02
C PRO A 54 22.29 16.00 -8.83
N GLN A 55 21.38 16.68 -8.16
CA GLN A 55 20.38 17.54 -8.80
C GLN A 55 20.27 18.91 -8.14
N GLY A 56 19.54 19.79 -8.83
CA GLY A 56 19.19 21.13 -8.37
C GLY A 56 20.37 22.11 -8.33
N PRO A 57 20.11 23.37 -7.93
CA PRO A 57 21.13 24.42 -7.82
C PRO A 57 22.29 24.06 -6.88
N GLU A 58 22.01 23.27 -5.83
CA GLU A 58 23.01 22.86 -4.85
C GLU A 58 23.86 21.66 -5.33
N SER A 59 23.53 21.08 -6.49
CA SER A 59 24.21 19.89 -7.05
C SER A 59 24.39 18.78 -6.00
N ALA A 60 23.31 18.49 -5.26
CA ALA A 60 23.31 17.54 -4.15
C ALA A 60 22.51 16.27 -4.48
N THR A 61 22.92 15.15 -3.89
CA THR A 61 22.18 13.87 -3.95
C THR A 61 21.12 13.82 -2.84
N LEU A 62 20.22 12.84 -2.90
CA LEU A 62 19.23 12.61 -1.82
C LEU A 62 19.81 11.78 -0.66
N GLU A 63 21.09 11.42 -0.68
CA GLU A 63 21.75 10.65 0.39
C GLU A 63 21.78 11.38 1.74
N ALA A 64 21.58 12.69 1.76
CA ALA A 64 21.44 13.46 3.00
C ALA A 64 19.99 13.48 3.52
N CYS A 65 19.01 12.95 2.78
CA CYS A 65 17.61 12.94 3.16
C CYS A 65 17.40 11.97 4.32
N ASP A 66 16.85 12.47 5.43
CA ASP A 66 16.46 11.64 6.57
C ASP A 66 15.02 11.16 6.38
N LEU A 67 14.83 9.86 6.16
CA LEU A 67 13.52 9.20 6.04
C LEU A 67 12.94 8.75 7.41
N GLY A 68 13.54 9.22 8.50
CA GLY A 68 13.15 8.97 9.88
C GLY A 68 13.96 7.86 10.56
N LEU A 69 14.93 7.27 9.86
CA LEU A 69 15.88 6.30 10.42
C LEU A 69 17.31 6.88 10.53
N GLY A 70 17.47 8.17 10.24
CA GLY A 70 18.72 8.87 10.11
C GLY A 70 19.02 9.26 8.65
N PRO A 71 19.88 10.27 8.42
CA PRO A 71 20.23 10.73 7.07
C PRO A 71 20.74 9.58 6.19
N GLY A 72 20.13 9.43 5.01
CA GLY A 72 20.54 8.47 3.98
C GLY A 72 20.13 7.02 4.22
N VAL A 73 19.45 6.71 5.33
CA VAL A 73 19.01 5.34 5.63
C VAL A 73 17.71 5.03 4.90
N THR A 74 17.78 4.20 3.87
CA THR A 74 16.65 3.78 3.02
C THR A 74 16.03 2.45 3.44
N ALA A 75 16.88 1.48 3.77
CA ALA A 75 16.44 0.12 4.12
C ALA A 75 15.44 0.11 5.28
N GLY A 76 14.25 -0.42 5.03
CA GLY A 76 13.16 -0.49 6.02
C GLY A 76 12.49 0.83 6.37
N ALA A 77 12.82 1.94 5.69
CA ALA A 77 12.20 3.23 5.96
C ALA A 77 10.73 3.26 5.51
N TYR A 78 10.42 2.72 4.33
CA TYR A 78 9.09 2.78 3.71
C TYR A 78 7.99 2.25 4.62
N VAL A 79 8.22 1.11 5.28
CA VAL A 79 7.23 0.45 6.14
C VAL A 79 6.90 1.24 7.42
N ARG A 80 7.63 2.32 7.70
CA ARG A 80 7.46 3.18 8.89
C ARG A 80 6.70 4.47 8.59
N PHE A 81 6.41 4.75 7.32
CA PHE A 81 5.58 5.89 6.92
C PHE A 81 4.08 5.57 7.00
N PRO A 82 3.21 6.59 7.12
CA PRO A 82 3.53 7.99 7.43
C PRO A 82 4.04 8.16 8.87
N ARG A 83 4.84 9.21 9.12
CA ARG A 83 5.40 9.48 10.45
C ARG A 83 5.68 10.94 10.70
N TYR A 84 5.85 11.31 11.97
CA TYR A 84 6.20 12.68 12.38
C TYR A 84 7.68 12.98 12.20
N PHE A 85 7.98 14.16 11.69
CA PHE A 85 9.32 14.70 11.56
C PHE A 85 9.43 16.02 12.33
N ALA A 86 10.45 16.10 13.19
CA ALA A 86 10.66 17.25 14.08
C ALA A 86 11.21 18.49 13.36
N ASP A 87 11.89 18.33 12.24
CA ASP A 87 12.44 19.43 11.43
C ASP A 87 11.36 20.25 10.73
N THR A 88 10.25 19.62 10.34
CA THR A 88 9.08 20.27 9.73
C THR A 88 7.90 20.44 10.67
N ASP A 89 7.97 19.85 11.87
CA ASP A 89 6.86 19.76 12.82
C ASP A 89 5.56 19.22 12.17
N ALA A 90 5.69 18.15 11.37
CA ALA A 90 4.57 17.60 10.60
C ALA A 90 4.64 16.08 10.47
N VAL A 91 3.47 15.45 10.31
CA VAL A 91 3.38 14.07 9.83
C VAL A 91 3.43 14.09 8.31
N MET A 92 4.37 13.37 7.72
CA MET A 92 4.55 13.29 6.28
C MET A 92 4.42 11.84 5.80
N ASP A 93 3.81 11.67 4.63
CA ASP A 93 4.01 10.48 3.80
C ASP A 93 5.39 10.53 3.13
N LEU A 94 5.71 9.49 2.37
CA LEU A 94 7.03 9.39 1.74
C LEU A 94 7.20 10.47 0.67
N GLU A 95 6.17 10.71 -0.14
CA GLU A 95 6.18 11.70 -1.20
C GLU A 95 6.40 13.12 -0.65
N SER A 96 5.66 13.52 0.38
CA SER A 96 5.86 14.84 1.01
C SER A 96 7.26 14.97 1.60
N ARG A 97 7.81 13.89 2.19
CA ARG A 97 9.17 13.89 2.72
C ARG A 97 10.22 14.02 1.62
N LEU A 98 10.04 13.34 0.49
CA LEU A 98 10.90 13.46 -0.69
C LEU A 98 10.88 14.88 -1.25
N VAL A 99 9.69 15.48 -1.42
CA VAL A 99 9.57 16.88 -1.85
C VAL A 99 10.29 17.83 -0.89
N HIS A 100 10.15 17.62 0.42
CA HIS A 100 10.88 18.39 1.42
C HIS A 100 12.40 18.24 1.23
N CYS A 101 12.92 17.03 1.06
CA CYS A 101 14.34 16.80 0.82
C CYS A 101 14.83 17.41 -0.50
N MET A 102 14.09 17.26 -1.60
CA MET A 102 14.44 17.86 -2.89
C MET A 102 14.52 19.40 -2.81
N THR A 103 13.62 20.03 -2.08
CA THR A 103 13.59 21.49 -1.94
C THR A 103 14.66 22.01 -0.98
N THR A 104 14.92 21.30 0.12
CA THR A 104 15.85 21.77 1.17
C THR A 104 17.30 21.34 0.97
N ILE A 105 17.54 20.14 0.43
CA ILE A 105 18.88 19.57 0.23
C ILE A 105 19.39 19.90 -1.17
N GLN A 106 18.57 19.69 -2.21
CA GLN A 106 18.97 19.92 -3.59
C GLN A 106 18.72 21.38 -4.03
N GLY A 107 17.98 22.15 -3.24
CA GLY A 107 17.60 23.54 -3.55
C GLY A 107 16.63 23.66 -4.73
N ARG A 108 15.92 22.58 -5.07
CA ARG A 108 14.98 22.56 -6.20
C ARG A 108 13.74 23.40 -5.87
N ASP A 109 13.19 24.05 -6.89
CA ASP A 109 11.97 24.83 -6.74
C ASP A 109 10.75 23.94 -6.46
N LEU A 110 9.91 24.33 -5.51
CA LEU A 110 8.75 23.54 -5.07
C LEU A 110 7.71 23.38 -6.18
N GLU A 111 7.43 24.44 -6.96
CA GLU A 111 6.48 24.39 -8.06
C GLU A 111 6.98 23.45 -9.15
N ALA A 112 8.27 23.49 -9.47
CA ALA A 112 8.89 22.59 -10.43
C ALA A 112 8.82 21.11 -10.01
N VAL A 113 9.13 20.80 -8.75
CA VAL A 113 9.09 19.42 -8.23
C VAL A 113 7.65 18.88 -8.18
N THR A 114 6.67 19.73 -7.92
CA THR A 114 5.26 19.32 -7.76
C THR A 114 4.40 19.49 -9.01
N ALA A 115 4.98 19.94 -10.13
CA ALA A 115 4.25 20.22 -11.36
C ALA A 115 3.62 18.95 -12.00
N LYS A 116 4.29 17.80 -11.86
CA LYS A 116 3.82 16.51 -12.41
C LYS A 116 4.06 15.38 -11.41
N PRO A 117 3.22 15.25 -10.37
CA PRO A 117 3.45 14.28 -9.30
C PRO A 117 3.16 12.83 -9.72
N TYR A 118 2.26 12.62 -10.69
CA TYR A 118 1.87 11.29 -11.16
C TYR A 118 1.83 11.20 -12.69
N SER A 119 2.01 9.98 -13.19
CA SER A 119 1.91 9.64 -14.61
C SER A 119 0.45 9.61 -15.07
N LEU A 120 0.22 10.01 -16.32
CA LEU A 120 -1.05 9.84 -17.01
C LEU A 120 -0.96 8.66 -17.97
N ARG A 121 -2.12 8.23 -18.50
CA ARG A 121 -2.18 7.13 -19.47
C ARG A 121 -1.29 7.44 -20.69
N GLY A 122 -0.28 6.61 -20.90
CA GLY A 122 0.67 6.72 -22.01
C GLY A 122 1.99 7.40 -21.66
N ASP A 123 2.16 7.86 -20.42
CA ASP A 123 3.44 8.34 -19.90
C ASP A 123 4.35 7.16 -19.49
N PHE A 124 5.65 7.42 -19.38
CA PHE A 124 6.67 6.45 -18.97
C PHE A 124 6.96 6.45 -17.45
N GLY A 125 6.20 7.21 -16.66
CA GLY A 125 6.41 7.38 -15.22
C GLY A 125 6.83 8.80 -14.81
N THR A 126 6.97 9.05 -13.51
CA THR A 126 7.53 10.27 -12.92
C THR A 126 8.72 9.96 -12.01
N GLU A 127 9.58 10.96 -11.77
CA GLU A 127 10.67 10.86 -10.79
C GLU A 127 10.15 10.45 -9.40
N MET A 128 8.99 10.95 -8.98
CA MET A 128 8.37 10.60 -7.72
C MET A 128 7.94 9.14 -7.68
N GLU A 129 7.32 8.63 -8.74
CA GLU A 129 6.94 7.22 -8.85
C GLU A 129 8.17 6.32 -8.79
N ALA A 130 9.25 6.67 -9.49
CA ALA A 130 10.50 5.92 -9.49
C ALA A 130 11.15 5.86 -8.08
N LEU A 131 11.33 7.01 -7.44
CA LEU A 131 11.91 7.09 -6.09
C LEU A 131 11.10 6.33 -5.05
N VAL A 132 9.77 6.49 -5.05
CA VAL A 132 8.89 5.76 -4.11
C VAL A 132 8.95 4.26 -4.36
N THR A 133 8.97 3.84 -5.63
CA THR A 133 9.04 2.41 -5.99
C THR A 133 10.34 1.79 -5.48
N TRP A 134 11.47 2.45 -5.70
CA TRP A 134 12.76 1.98 -5.19
C TRP A 134 12.81 1.93 -3.65
N LEU A 135 12.35 2.98 -2.96
CA LEU A 135 12.32 3.01 -1.50
C LEU A 135 11.37 1.96 -0.89
N ALA A 136 10.29 1.62 -1.59
CA ALA A 136 9.43 0.50 -1.21
C ALA A 136 10.16 -0.85 -1.37
N ALA A 137 10.92 -1.03 -2.46
CA ALA A 137 11.73 -2.23 -2.71
C ALA A 137 12.85 -2.39 -1.65
N GLU A 138 13.45 -1.29 -1.19
CA GLU A 138 14.41 -1.27 -0.07
C GLU A 138 13.81 -1.75 1.27
N SER A 139 12.48 -1.95 1.33
CA SER A 139 11.78 -2.51 2.49
C SER A 139 11.04 -3.80 2.17
N GLU A 140 11.36 -4.50 1.07
CA GLU A 140 10.73 -5.75 0.70
C GLU A 140 10.88 -6.82 1.79
N GLY A 141 9.78 -7.52 2.08
CA GLY A 141 9.72 -8.53 3.15
C GLY A 141 9.65 -7.98 4.57
N ALA A 142 9.79 -6.67 4.77
CA ALA A 142 9.59 -6.05 6.08
C ALA A 142 8.09 -5.93 6.43
N THR A 143 7.79 -5.92 7.73
CA THR A 143 6.42 -5.76 8.22
C THR A 143 6.04 -4.28 8.24
N ILE A 144 4.88 -3.94 7.66
CA ILE A 144 4.27 -2.61 7.74
C ILE A 144 4.06 -2.24 9.21
N ALA A 145 4.70 -1.14 9.64
CA ALA A 145 4.69 -0.66 11.02
C ALA A 145 4.75 0.89 11.08
N PRO A 146 3.72 1.61 10.58
CA PRO A 146 3.66 3.07 10.70
C PRO A 146 3.73 3.52 12.16
N GLU A 147 4.40 4.64 12.42
CA GLU A 147 4.57 5.14 13.78
C GLU A 147 3.28 5.78 14.32
N GLN A 148 3.01 5.56 15.61
CA GLN A 148 1.92 6.21 16.36
C GLN A 148 2.38 6.72 17.73
N THR A 149 3.68 7.01 17.84
CA THR A 149 4.31 7.40 19.10
C THR A 149 4.08 8.88 19.41
N HIS A 150 4.01 9.73 18.38
CA HIS A 150 3.74 11.15 18.51
C HIS A 150 2.24 11.46 18.54
N ALA A 151 1.86 12.56 19.19
CA ALA A 151 0.45 12.98 19.28
C ALA A 151 -0.13 13.33 17.90
N ALA A 152 0.68 13.97 17.03
CA ALA A 152 0.27 14.30 15.67
C ALA A 152 0.01 13.04 14.81
N GLU A 153 0.80 11.98 14.99
CA GLU A 153 0.61 10.71 14.26
C GLU A 153 -0.74 10.07 14.63
N ARG A 154 -1.05 10.00 15.94
CA ARG A 154 -2.34 9.49 16.40
C ARG A 154 -3.51 10.36 15.91
N ALA A 155 -3.34 11.68 15.90
CA ALA A 155 -4.36 12.59 15.37
C ALA A 155 -4.60 12.36 13.87
N MET A 156 -3.53 12.19 13.08
CA MET A 156 -3.63 11.87 11.65
C MET A 156 -4.24 10.49 11.40
N TYR A 157 -3.94 9.50 12.25
CA TYR A 157 -4.58 8.20 12.19
C TYR A 157 -6.09 8.30 12.43
N THR A 158 -6.53 9.00 13.48
CA THR A 158 -7.95 9.22 13.76
C THR A 158 -8.63 9.98 12.63
N LEU A 159 -7.99 11.01 12.07
CA LEU A 159 -8.51 11.72 10.90
C LEU A 159 -8.64 10.78 9.67
N GLY A 160 -7.65 9.92 9.45
CA GLY A 160 -7.70 8.93 8.37
C GLY A 160 -8.87 7.95 8.53
N GLU A 161 -9.15 7.50 9.75
CA GLU A 161 -10.33 6.69 10.06
C GLU A 161 -11.62 7.44 9.75
N GLU A 162 -11.76 8.69 10.19
CA GLU A 162 -12.94 9.52 9.88
C GLU A 162 -13.13 9.67 8.37
N ILE A 163 -12.06 9.91 7.60
CA ILE A 163 -12.09 10.02 6.13
C ILE A 163 -12.49 8.69 5.49
N PHE A 164 -12.02 7.56 5.99
CA PHE A 164 -12.34 6.23 5.46
C PHE A 164 -13.86 5.94 5.48
N PHE A 165 -14.55 6.43 6.51
CA PHE A 165 -16.00 6.30 6.67
C PHE A 165 -16.80 7.52 6.17
N TYR A 166 -16.14 8.60 5.75
CA TYR A 166 -16.81 9.81 5.30
C TYR A 166 -17.46 9.60 3.93
N ARG A 167 -18.79 9.78 3.86
CA ARG A 167 -19.55 9.67 2.61
C ARG A 167 -19.59 11.01 1.90
N ALA A 168 -19.26 11.01 0.61
CA ALA A 168 -19.19 12.23 -0.19
C ALA A 168 -19.55 12.01 -1.67
N GLY A 169 -19.75 13.13 -2.38
CA GLY A 169 -20.01 13.15 -3.82
C GLY A 169 -21.45 12.80 -4.20
N PRO A 170 -21.76 12.81 -5.51
CA PRO A 170 -23.13 12.59 -6.00
C PRO A 170 -23.68 11.18 -5.77
N HIS A 171 -22.81 10.23 -5.42
CA HIS A 171 -23.16 8.83 -5.15
C HIS A 171 -23.11 8.48 -3.67
N ASP A 172 -22.76 9.44 -2.80
CA ASP A 172 -22.77 9.26 -1.35
C ASP A 172 -21.96 8.03 -0.88
N PHE A 173 -20.78 7.84 -1.49
CA PHE A 173 -19.87 6.73 -1.20
C PHE A 173 -18.78 7.14 -0.21
N SER A 174 -18.27 6.15 0.53
CA SER A 174 -17.07 6.21 1.36
C SER A 174 -16.10 5.10 0.95
N CYS A 175 -14.86 5.10 1.45
CA CYS A 175 -13.92 3.99 1.21
C CYS A 175 -14.50 2.66 1.72
N ALA A 176 -15.12 2.70 2.90
CA ALA A 176 -15.77 1.57 3.56
C ALA A 176 -16.88 0.94 2.71
N THR A 177 -17.59 1.72 1.88
CA THR A 177 -18.66 1.22 1.01
C THR A 177 -18.22 0.02 0.17
N CYS A 178 -16.97 0.01 -0.29
CA CYS A 178 -16.41 -1.08 -1.10
C CYS A 178 -15.38 -1.93 -0.34
N HIS A 179 -14.58 -1.33 0.55
CA HIS A 179 -13.38 -1.97 1.12
C HIS A 179 -13.55 -2.50 2.57
N GLU A 180 -14.72 -2.34 3.19
CA GLU A 180 -15.02 -2.92 4.52
C GLU A 180 -15.67 -4.32 4.44
N GLN A 181 -16.15 -4.73 3.26
CA GLN A 181 -16.90 -5.98 3.11
C GLN A 181 -16.00 -7.21 3.15
N LEU A 182 -16.26 -8.14 4.07
CA LEU A 182 -15.61 -9.45 4.12
C LEU A 182 -16.16 -10.35 3.00
N GLY A 183 -15.34 -10.59 1.97
CA GLY A 183 -15.67 -11.48 0.85
C GLY A 183 -16.65 -10.84 -0.13
N HIS A 184 -16.25 -10.74 -1.39
CA HIS A 184 -16.98 -10.06 -2.46
C HIS A 184 -18.41 -10.58 -2.67
N ALA A 185 -19.38 -10.03 -1.94
CA ALA A 185 -20.79 -10.12 -2.27
C ALA A 185 -21.47 -8.86 -1.75
N TYR A 186 -21.66 -7.91 -2.66
CA TYR A 186 -22.47 -6.74 -2.41
C TYR A 186 -23.86 -7.20 -1.89
N SER A 187 -24.25 -6.72 -0.72
CA SER A 187 -25.63 -6.75 -0.28
C SER A 187 -26.05 -5.29 -0.22
N LEU A 188 -26.83 -4.83 -1.21
CA LEU A 188 -27.61 -3.60 -1.04
C LEU A 188 -28.73 -3.87 -0.05
N ALA A 189 -28.39 -4.02 1.22
CA ALA A 189 -29.32 -3.76 2.29
C ALA A 189 -29.22 -2.27 2.60
N GLY A 190 -29.88 -1.46 1.77
CA GLY A 190 -30.22 -0.10 2.16
C GLY A 190 -31.03 -0.16 3.46
N THR A 191 -30.52 0.49 4.49
CA THR A 191 -31.33 0.87 5.66
C THR A 191 -31.23 2.37 5.79
N ALA A 192 -32.31 3.03 5.37
CA ALA A 192 -32.69 4.35 5.82
C ALA A 192 -33.30 4.25 7.22
#